data_AF-A0A952FEJ0-F1
#
_entry.id   AF-A0A952FEJ0-F1
#
_cell.length_a   1.000
_cell.length_b   1.000
_cell.length_c   1.000
_cell.angle_alpha   90.00
_cell.angle_beta   90.00
_cell.angle_gamma   90.00
#
_symmetry.space_group_name_H-M   'P 1'
#
loop_
_entity.id
_entity.type
_entity.pdbx_description
1 polymer ?
#
loop_
_entity_poly.entity_id
_entity_poly.type
_entity_poly.pdbx_seq_one_letter_code
_entity_poly.pdbx_strand_id
1 'polypeptide(L)'
;MSSLSTGVSSLSTGLSTTNSTVTSLSTSTSTGVSSLSTGLGSLSTSTSSGFSSLSTGISSISTGFSSLSTGLSTTNSNFTSLSTSTSTGINSLSTGLGSLSTGTSSLSTSTSTGVSSLSTGLSSLSTGLSTTNSTVTSLSTGLGTANSGIASLSTGLSTATSGTAALAQLVNAANTASANGGSIIGSTAGGAAGGGLTTQGNAFNSTAMQTVASPSDCTVANGADTTATGLCASAGTRAGVNGASATTVATGATAYGSQSLAQDKNTTAIGFRATATYEGSVAIGFQARAIADPATAVGSNSLASGNDSVALGASAEATANRAVALGAYSVADQPNTVSVGSPGSERRITNVAPGVAPTDAVNVSQLSDVRRIAYSGIAMSMAMAGTYMPNMESGEKALGIGVGNYKGYGALGINFKALNNDGKSAWGFGLSTTGREWGLNFGASWKWR
;
A
#
# COMPACT_ATOMS: atom_id res chain seq x y z
N MET A 1 -56.05 14.90 -158.58
CA MET A 1 -55.60 13.69 -157.87
C MET A 1 -54.35 13.91 -156.99
N SER A 2 -53.41 14.80 -157.35
CA SER A 2 -52.18 15.07 -156.58
C SER A 2 -52.35 15.80 -155.24
N SER A 3 -53.31 16.73 -155.11
CA SER A 3 -53.59 17.44 -153.85
C SER A 3 -54.26 16.58 -152.79
N LEU A 4 -55.04 15.58 -153.21
CA LEU A 4 -55.67 14.61 -152.32
C LEU A 4 -54.64 13.62 -151.77
N SER A 5 -53.66 13.18 -152.59
CA SER A 5 -52.59 12.30 -152.11
C SER A 5 -51.68 12.98 -151.10
N THR A 6 -51.32 14.25 -151.31
CA THR A 6 -50.53 15.01 -150.33
C THR A 6 -51.30 15.26 -149.04
N GLY A 7 -52.59 15.58 -149.11
CA GLY A 7 -53.46 15.71 -147.93
C GLY A 7 -53.59 14.41 -147.13
N VAL A 8 -53.74 13.26 -147.80
CA VAL A 8 -53.81 11.94 -147.17
C VAL A 8 -52.46 11.54 -146.55
N SER A 9 -51.33 11.82 -147.21
CA SER A 9 -50.00 11.58 -146.66
C SER A 9 -49.66 12.48 -145.46
N SER A 10 -50.08 13.75 -145.48
CA SER A 10 -49.92 14.66 -144.33
C SER A 10 -50.82 14.25 -143.15
N LEU A 11 -52.03 13.77 -143.43
CA LEU A 11 -52.91 13.24 -142.41
C LEU A 11 -52.37 11.92 -141.83
N SER A 12 -51.78 11.04 -142.65
CA SER A 12 -51.20 9.79 -142.16
C SER A 12 -49.94 10.02 -141.31
N THR A 13 -49.08 10.98 -141.71
CA THR A 13 -47.91 11.39 -140.91
C THR A 13 -48.32 12.12 -139.64
N GLY A 14 -49.34 12.99 -139.69
CA GLY A 14 -49.91 13.64 -138.50
C GLY A 14 -50.56 12.65 -137.53
N LEU A 15 -51.29 11.66 -138.06
CA LEU A 15 -51.90 10.59 -137.26
C LEU A 15 -50.85 9.64 -136.69
N SER A 16 -49.80 9.30 -137.46
CA SER A 16 -48.64 8.54 -136.98
C SER A 16 -47.92 9.26 -135.83
N THR A 17 -47.69 10.57 -135.98
CA THR A 17 -47.08 11.41 -134.93
C THR A 17 -47.97 11.50 -133.70
N THR A 18 -49.29 11.63 -133.89
CA THR A 18 -50.25 11.62 -132.78
C THR A 18 -50.27 10.26 -132.08
N ASN A 19 -50.22 9.16 -132.83
CA ASN A 19 -50.16 7.82 -132.28
C ASN A 19 -48.86 7.57 -131.49
N SER A 20 -47.73 8.06 -131.99
CA SER A 20 -46.43 7.92 -131.31
C SER A 20 -46.35 8.80 -130.04
N THR A 21 -46.92 10.01 -130.05
CA THR A 21 -47.00 10.86 -128.85
C THR A 21 -47.98 10.30 -127.82
N VAL A 22 -49.13 9.75 -128.23
CA VAL A 22 -50.05 9.04 -127.33
C VAL A 22 -49.39 7.79 -126.75
N THR A 23 -48.63 7.04 -127.56
CA THR A 23 -47.89 5.86 -127.09
C THR A 23 -46.80 6.23 -126.08
N SER A 24 -46.02 7.29 -126.34
CA SER A 24 -44.96 7.75 -125.43
C SER A 24 -45.54 8.34 -124.14
N LEU A 25 -46.64 9.08 -124.22
CA LEU A 25 -47.35 9.59 -123.05
C LEU A 25 -47.95 8.45 -122.23
N SER A 26 -48.55 7.45 -122.87
CA SER A 26 -49.09 6.26 -122.19
C SER A 26 -47.98 5.47 -121.50
N THR A 27 -46.83 5.30 -122.15
CA THR A 27 -45.65 4.63 -121.58
C THR A 27 -45.03 5.43 -120.43
N SER A 28 -44.96 6.76 -120.55
CA SER A 28 -44.44 7.64 -119.49
C SER A 28 -45.39 7.69 -118.29
N THR A 29 -46.69 7.70 -118.55
CA THR A 29 -47.71 7.69 -117.49
C THR A 29 -47.73 6.33 -116.78
N SER A 30 -47.65 5.22 -117.51
CA SER A 30 -47.61 3.88 -116.91
C SER A 30 -46.31 3.63 -116.13
N THR A 31 -45.16 4.08 -116.64
CA THR A 31 -43.89 4.01 -115.90
C THR A 31 -43.92 4.93 -114.68
N GLY A 32 -44.43 6.16 -114.81
CA GLY A 32 -44.59 7.08 -113.68
C GLY A 32 -45.51 6.54 -112.58
N VAL A 33 -46.66 5.97 -112.95
CA VAL A 33 -47.57 5.31 -112.01
C VAL A 33 -46.93 4.07 -111.38
N SER A 34 -46.17 3.28 -112.15
CA SER A 34 -45.43 2.13 -111.63
C SER A 34 -44.34 2.54 -110.63
N SER A 35 -43.54 3.56 -110.93
CA SER A 35 -42.55 4.14 -110.02
C SER A 35 -43.19 4.72 -108.75
N LEU A 36 -44.36 5.37 -108.87
CA LEU A 36 -45.08 5.86 -107.71
C LEU A 36 -45.64 4.71 -106.86
N SER A 37 -46.17 3.66 -107.48
CA SER A 37 -46.68 2.48 -106.77
C SER A 37 -45.59 1.73 -106.02
N THR A 38 -44.41 1.58 -106.64
CA THR A 38 -43.23 0.96 -106.02
C THR A 38 -42.64 1.83 -104.92
N GLY A 39 -42.61 3.15 -105.11
CA GLY A 39 -42.21 4.13 -104.09
C GLY A 39 -43.14 4.10 -102.87
N LEU A 40 -44.46 4.09 -103.09
CA LEU A 40 -45.46 3.98 -102.03
C LEU A 40 -45.40 2.62 -101.32
N GLY A 41 -45.21 1.52 -102.07
CA GLY A 41 -45.01 0.19 -101.50
C GLY A 41 -43.75 0.09 -100.63
N SER A 42 -42.65 0.68 -101.08
CA SER A 42 -41.39 0.77 -100.32
C SER A 42 -41.58 1.60 -99.06
N LEU A 43 -42.22 2.77 -99.16
CA LEU A 43 -42.50 3.62 -98.01
C LEU A 43 -43.43 2.93 -97.00
N SER A 44 -44.47 2.23 -97.44
CA SER A 44 -45.35 1.41 -96.59
C SER A 44 -44.58 0.30 -95.88
N THR A 45 -43.65 -0.35 -96.60
CA THR A 45 -42.81 -1.41 -96.03
C THR A 45 -41.84 -0.83 -94.98
N SER A 46 -41.16 0.28 -95.29
CA SER A 46 -40.25 0.96 -94.34
C SER A 46 -40.98 1.50 -93.10
N THR A 47 -42.16 2.08 -93.27
CA THR A 47 -42.96 2.57 -92.13
C THR A 47 -43.49 1.43 -91.27
N SER A 48 -44.04 0.37 -91.87
CA SER A 48 -44.51 -0.82 -91.12
C SER A 48 -43.38 -1.52 -90.35
N SER A 49 -42.20 -1.68 -90.96
CA SER A 49 -41.01 -2.26 -90.31
C SER A 49 -40.41 -1.33 -89.23
N GLY A 50 -40.48 -0.02 -89.42
CA GLY A 50 -40.16 0.97 -88.39
C GLY A 50 -41.09 0.85 -87.18
N PHE A 51 -42.40 0.79 -87.41
CA PHE A 51 -43.38 0.59 -86.34
C PHE A 51 -43.24 -0.77 -85.66
N SER A 52 -42.97 -1.85 -86.39
CA SER A 52 -42.73 -3.16 -85.78
C SER A 52 -41.49 -3.15 -84.88
N SER A 53 -40.39 -2.53 -85.33
CA SER A 53 -39.17 -2.41 -84.54
C SER A 53 -39.36 -1.53 -83.30
N LEU A 54 -40.16 -0.47 -83.41
CA LEU A 54 -40.52 0.36 -82.25
C LEU A 54 -41.39 -0.43 -81.26
N SER A 55 -42.36 -1.22 -81.75
CA SER A 55 -43.22 -2.04 -80.90
C SER A 55 -42.45 -3.12 -80.13
N THR A 56 -41.46 -3.75 -80.76
CA THR A 56 -40.58 -4.73 -80.10
C THR A 56 -39.64 -4.05 -79.10
N GLY A 57 -39.14 -2.86 -79.41
CA GLY A 57 -38.38 -2.02 -78.48
C GLY A 57 -39.18 -1.66 -77.23
N ILE A 58 -40.41 -1.15 -77.41
CA ILE A 58 -41.32 -0.82 -76.29
C ILE A 58 -41.66 -2.07 -75.47
N SER A 59 -41.90 -3.21 -76.12
CA SER A 59 -42.18 -4.48 -75.43
C SER A 59 -40.99 -4.94 -74.58
N SER A 60 -39.76 -4.80 -75.08
CA SER A 60 -38.54 -5.15 -74.35
C SER A 60 -38.29 -4.22 -73.16
N ILE A 61 -38.62 -2.94 -73.30
CA ILE A 61 -38.57 -1.98 -72.18
C ILE A 61 -39.60 -2.35 -71.11
N SER A 62 -40.82 -2.73 -71.51
CA SER A 62 -41.88 -3.16 -70.59
C SER A 62 -41.50 -4.42 -69.81
N THR A 63 -40.91 -5.42 -70.46
CA THR A 63 -40.41 -6.64 -69.79
C THR A 63 -39.23 -6.33 -68.87
N GLY A 64 -38.34 -5.41 -69.27
CA GLY A 64 -37.27 -4.88 -68.43
C GLY A 64 -37.80 -4.21 -67.16
N PHE A 65 -38.80 -3.33 -67.29
CA PHE A 65 -39.43 -2.66 -66.15
C PHE A 65 -40.14 -3.66 -65.22
N SER A 66 -40.82 -4.65 -65.79
CA SER A 66 -41.47 -5.72 -65.03
C SER A 66 -40.45 -6.53 -64.23
N SER A 67 -39.32 -6.91 -64.85
CA SER A 67 -38.24 -7.64 -64.18
C SER A 67 -37.55 -6.81 -63.10
N LEU A 68 -37.40 -5.51 -63.32
CA LEU A 68 -36.86 -4.60 -62.31
C LEU A 68 -37.83 -4.46 -61.13
N SER A 69 -39.14 -4.40 -61.38
CA SER A 69 -40.15 -4.32 -60.33
C SER A 69 -40.17 -5.58 -59.44
N THR A 70 -40.07 -6.77 -60.05
CA THR A 70 -40.00 -8.03 -59.31
C THR A 70 -38.68 -8.17 -58.55
N GLY A 71 -37.57 -7.75 -59.16
CA GLY A 71 -36.26 -7.68 -58.50
C GLY A 71 -36.28 -6.75 -57.29
N LEU A 72 -36.83 -5.55 -57.43
CA LEU A 72 -36.97 -4.58 -56.33
C LEU A 72 -37.90 -5.10 -55.23
N SER A 73 -39.03 -5.72 -55.58
CA SER A 73 -39.93 -6.34 -54.61
C SER A 73 -39.24 -7.47 -53.84
N THR A 74 -38.43 -8.28 -54.50
CA THR A 74 -37.67 -9.37 -53.87
C THR A 74 -36.62 -8.80 -52.90
N THR A 75 -35.88 -7.77 -53.31
CA THR A 75 -34.94 -7.06 -52.44
C THR A 75 -35.63 -6.48 -51.22
N ASN A 76 -36.82 -5.87 -51.39
CA ASN A 76 -37.60 -5.32 -50.27
C ASN A 76 -38.06 -6.41 -49.29
N SER A 77 -38.52 -7.55 -49.79
CA SER A 77 -38.92 -8.71 -48.96
C SER A 77 -37.73 -9.30 -48.21
N ASN A 78 -36.57 -9.42 -48.86
CA ASN A 78 -35.34 -9.90 -48.24
C ASN A 78 -34.86 -8.95 -47.13
N PHE A 79 -34.90 -7.64 -47.38
CA PHE A 79 -34.55 -6.63 -46.39
C PHE A 79 -35.49 -6.66 -45.18
N THR A 80 -36.80 -6.80 -45.41
CA THR A 80 -37.80 -6.92 -44.34
C THR A 80 -37.57 -8.18 -43.50
N SER A 81 -37.29 -9.31 -44.15
CA SER A 81 -37.00 -10.58 -43.49
C SER A 81 -35.72 -10.54 -42.67
N LEU A 82 -34.67 -9.90 -43.20
CA LEU A 82 -33.41 -9.70 -42.50
C LEU A 82 -33.61 -8.78 -41.29
N SER A 83 -34.27 -7.64 -41.46
CA SER A 83 -34.58 -6.71 -40.36
C SER A 83 -35.35 -7.41 -39.23
N THR A 84 -36.38 -8.18 -39.59
CA THR A 84 -37.16 -8.97 -38.63
C THR A 84 -36.28 -9.99 -37.91
N SER A 85 -35.49 -10.78 -38.64
CA SER A 85 -34.61 -11.81 -38.07
C SER A 85 -33.51 -11.22 -37.17
N THR A 86 -32.94 -10.08 -37.55
CA THR A 86 -31.95 -9.38 -36.74
C THR A 86 -32.59 -8.83 -35.48
N SER A 87 -33.78 -8.23 -35.56
CA SER A 87 -34.49 -7.70 -34.39
C SER A 87 -34.88 -8.80 -33.39
N THR A 88 -35.38 -9.94 -33.87
CA THR A 88 -35.75 -11.08 -33.01
C THR A 88 -34.51 -11.75 -32.42
N GLY A 89 -33.41 -11.86 -33.18
CA GLY A 89 -32.12 -12.33 -32.71
C GLY A 89 -31.55 -11.45 -31.59
N ILE A 90 -31.57 -10.12 -31.77
CA ILE A 90 -31.12 -9.15 -30.76
C ILE A 90 -31.99 -9.23 -29.50
N ASN A 91 -33.31 -9.34 -29.65
CA ASN A 91 -34.21 -9.44 -28.49
C ASN A 91 -33.99 -10.75 -27.71
N SER A 92 -33.79 -11.87 -28.42
CA SER A 92 -33.47 -13.17 -27.80
C SER A 92 -32.12 -13.12 -27.07
N LEU A 93 -31.13 -12.44 -27.64
CA LEU A 93 -29.85 -12.24 -26.98
C LEU A 93 -29.97 -11.33 -25.76
N SER A 94 -30.75 -10.24 -25.84
CA SER A 94 -31.00 -9.33 -24.72
C SER A 94 -31.67 -10.04 -23.54
N THR A 95 -32.70 -10.84 -23.80
CA THR A 95 -33.38 -11.65 -22.79
C THR A 95 -32.48 -12.73 -22.19
N GLY A 96 -31.68 -13.41 -23.02
CA GLY A 96 -30.66 -14.37 -22.55
C GLY A 96 -29.60 -13.71 -21.66
N LEU A 97 -29.10 -12.53 -22.05
CA LEU A 97 -28.12 -11.78 -21.27
C LEU A 97 -28.71 -11.25 -19.95
N GLY A 98 -29.97 -10.82 -19.95
CA GLY A 98 -30.70 -10.42 -18.73
C GLY A 98 -30.89 -11.59 -17.75
N SER A 99 -31.22 -12.78 -18.27
CA SER A 99 -31.34 -14.00 -17.47
C SER A 99 -29.99 -14.39 -16.87
N LEU A 100 -28.91 -14.31 -17.66
CA LEU A 100 -27.55 -14.57 -17.17
C LEU A 100 -27.13 -13.56 -16.10
N SER A 101 -27.39 -12.28 -16.29
CA SER A 101 -27.13 -11.23 -15.29
C SER A 101 -27.87 -11.50 -13.98
N THR A 102 -29.14 -11.90 -14.06
CA THR A 102 -29.94 -12.19 -12.87
C THR A 102 -29.39 -13.42 -12.14
N GLY A 103 -28.99 -14.45 -12.88
CA GLY A 103 -28.35 -15.66 -12.35
C GLY A 103 -27.03 -15.36 -11.65
N THR A 104 -26.17 -14.53 -12.25
CA THR A 104 -24.87 -14.15 -11.64
C THR A 104 -25.06 -13.28 -10.40
N SER A 105 -26.00 -12.33 -10.41
CA SER A 105 -26.35 -11.54 -9.22
C SER A 105 -26.89 -12.40 -8.08
N SER A 106 -27.75 -13.37 -8.39
CA SER A 106 -28.32 -14.29 -7.40
C SER A 106 -27.25 -15.21 -6.80
N LEU A 107 -26.34 -15.72 -7.63
CA LEU A 107 -25.21 -16.55 -7.19
C LEU A 107 -24.22 -15.74 -6.34
N SER A 108 -23.91 -14.49 -6.74
CA SER A 108 -23.06 -13.57 -5.98
C SER A 108 -23.64 -13.29 -4.61
N THR A 109 -24.95 -12.98 -4.55
CA THR A 109 -25.66 -12.75 -3.29
C THR A 109 -25.60 -13.99 -2.41
N SER A 110 -25.97 -15.16 -2.94
CA SER A 110 -25.97 -16.43 -2.20
C SER A 110 -24.58 -16.80 -1.67
N THR A 111 -23.54 -16.58 -2.48
CA THR A 111 -22.15 -16.83 -2.08
C THR A 111 -21.72 -15.85 -0.98
N SER A 112 -22.03 -14.57 -1.12
CA SER A 112 -21.71 -13.56 -0.10
C SER A 112 -22.38 -13.83 1.24
N THR A 113 -23.66 -14.23 1.23
CA THR A 113 -24.40 -14.61 2.44
C THR A 113 -23.86 -15.89 3.05
N GLY A 114 -23.49 -16.87 2.22
CA GLY A 114 -22.86 -18.12 2.68
C GLY A 114 -21.51 -17.88 3.35
N VAL A 115 -20.65 -17.06 2.73
CA VAL A 115 -19.34 -16.68 3.29
C VAL A 115 -19.51 -15.88 4.58
N SER A 116 -20.48 -14.97 4.65
CA SER A 116 -20.77 -14.20 5.87
C SER A 116 -21.29 -15.08 7.01
N SER A 117 -22.09 -16.10 6.69
CA SER A 117 -22.58 -17.06 7.70
C SER A 117 -21.43 -17.95 8.20
N LEU A 118 -20.53 -18.34 7.30
CA LEU A 118 -19.34 -19.10 7.68
C LEU A 118 -18.35 -18.26 8.52
N SER A 119 -18.17 -16.99 8.19
CA SER A 119 -17.28 -16.09 8.95
C SER A 119 -17.81 -15.87 10.37
N THR A 120 -19.12 -15.62 10.52
CA THR A 120 -19.77 -15.49 11.84
C THR A 120 -19.71 -16.79 12.64
N GLY A 121 -19.90 -17.94 12.00
CA GLY A 121 -19.71 -19.25 12.63
C GLY A 121 -18.27 -19.48 13.11
N LEU A 122 -17.27 -19.14 12.28
CA LEU A 122 -15.86 -19.26 12.63
C LEU A 122 -15.45 -18.29 13.75
N SER A 123 -15.95 -17.05 13.73
CA SER A 123 -15.76 -16.09 14.82
C SER A 123 -16.32 -16.62 16.13
N SER A 124 -17.55 -17.14 16.12
CA SER A 124 -18.18 -17.72 17.31
C SER A 124 -17.39 -18.90 17.85
N LEU A 125 -16.89 -19.78 16.96
CA LEU A 125 -16.02 -20.89 17.34
C LEU A 125 -14.69 -20.41 17.92
N SER A 126 -14.09 -19.36 17.35
CA SER A 126 -12.85 -18.77 17.87
C SER A 126 -13.03 -18.20 19.27
N THR A 127 -14.14 -17.51 19.53
CA THR A 127 -14.49 -17.00 20.87
C THR A 127 -14.73 -18.14 21.84
N GLY A 128 -15.43 -19.19 21.42
CA GLY A 128 -15.64 -20.40 22.22
C GLY A 128 -14.31 -21.07 22.58
N LEU A 129 -13.42 -21.26 21.61
CA LEU A 129 -12.10 -21.87 21.84
C LEU A 129 -11.21 -21.00 22.73
N SER A 130 -11.23 -19.68 22.55
CA SER A 130 -10.50 -18.74 23.43
C SER A 130 -11.01 -18.83 24.86
N THR A 131 -12.32 -18.93 25.05
CA THR A 131 -12.93 -19.10 26.38
C THR A 131 -12.45 -20.41 27.01
N THR A 132 -12.51 -21.52 26.26
CA THR A 132 -11.98 -22.81 26.72
C THR A 132 -10.49 -22.71 27.09
N ASN A 133 -9.67 -22.07 26.27
CA ASN A 133 -8.24 -21.91 26.56
C ASN A 133 -8.01 -21.09 27.84
N SER A 134 -8.79 -20.03 28.06
CA SER A 134 -8.74 -19.25 29.30
C SER A 134 -9.17 -20.06 30.51
N THR A 135 -10.19 -20.93 30.39
CA THR A 135 -10.59 -21.83 31.48
C THR A 135 -9.52 -22.87 31.80
N VAL A 136 -8.89 -23.47 30.78
CA VAL A 136 -7.78 -24.43 30.95
C VAL A 136 -6.58 -23.74 31.60
N THR A 137 -6.27 -22.52 31.18
CA THR A 137 -5.19 -21.70 31.77
C THR A 137 -5.50 -21.36 33.23
N SER A 138 -6.75 -20.98 33.54
CA SER A 138 -7.17 -20.68 34.91
C SER A 138 -7.14 -21.93 35.79
N LEU A 139 -7.48 -23.09 35.23
CA LEU A 139 -7.38 -24.36 35.93
C LEU A 139 -5.93 -24.78 36.14
N SER A 140 -5.03 -24.54 35.16
CA SER A 140 -3.61 -24.85 35.30
C SER A 140 -2.91 -23.95 36.31
N THR A 141 -3.24 -22.66 36.36
CA THR A 141 -2.77 -21.76 37.42
C THR A 141 -3.38 -22.11 38.77
N GLY A 142 -4.67 -22.47 38.82
CA GLY A 142 -5.33 -22.99 40.02
C GLY A 142 -4.65 -24.26 40.55
N LEU A 143 -4.31 -25.20 39.67
CA LEU A 143 -3.58 -26.41 40.05
C LEU A 143 -2.13 -26.11 40.45
N GLY A 144 -1.47 -25.16 39.78
CA GLY A 144 -0.12 -24.71 40.12
C GLY A 144 -0.07 -24.05 41.51
N THR A 145 -1.03 -23.17 41.81
CA THR A 145 -1.16 -22.55 43.13
C THR A 145 -1.50 -23.57 44.21
N ALA A 146 -2.38 -24.54 43.93
CA ALA A 146 -2.64 -25.65 44.84
C ALA A 146 -1.39 -26.50 45.08
N ASN A 147 -0.62 -26.82 44.03
CA ASN A 147 0.63 -27.57 44.14
C ASN A 147 1.69 -26.81 44.94
N SER A 148 1.86 -25.51 44.70
CA SER A 148 2.73 -24.64 45.49
C SER A 148 2.26 -24.54 46.94
N GLY A 149 0.93 -24.50 47.18
CA GLY A 149 0.35 -24.54 48.52
C GLY A 149 0.64 -25.85 49.24
N ILE A 150 0.50 -26.99 48.56
CA ILE A 150 0.86 -28.32 49.09
C ILE A 150 2.37 -28.42 49.34
N ALA A 151 3.21 -27.90 48.46
CA ALA A 151 4.67 -27.84 48.65
C ALA A 151 5.07 -26.92 49.80
N SER A 152 4.37 -25.80 49.98
CA SER A 152 4.56 -24.88 51.10
C SER A 152 4.09 -25.51 52.41
N LEU A 153 3.01 -26.29 52.38
CA LEU A 153 2.53 -27.05 53.53
C LEU A 153 3.47 -28.21 53.86
N SER A 154 4.03 -28.91 52.87
CA SER A 154 4.98 -30.00 53.10
C SER A 154 6.32 -29.48 53.63
N THR A 155 6.81 -28.37 53.08
CA THR A 155 7.99 -27.67 53.61
C THR A 155 7.72 -27.03 54.97
N GLY A 156 6.54 -26.47 55.19
CA GLY A 156 6.11 -25.95 56.49
C GLY A 156 6.00 -27.05 57.54
N LEU A 157 5.48 -28.22 57.18
CA LEU A 157 5.37 -29.39 58.06
C LEU A 157 6.74 -30.02 58.32
N SER A 158 7.62 -30.10 57.32
CA SER A 158 9.00 -30.56 57.54
C SER A 158 9.80 -29.56 58.37
N THR A 159 9.62 -28.25 58.16
CA THR A 159 10.23 -27.20 58.99
C THR A 159 9.65 -27.17 60.39
N ALA A 160 8.36 -27.48 60.59
CA ALA A 160 7.78 -27.65 61.92
C ALA A 160 8.33 -28.89 62.61
N THR A 161 8.47 -30.01 61.89
CA THR A 161 9.06 -31.25 62.40
C THR A 161 10.54 -31.05 62.75
N SER A 162 11.33 -30.47 61.85
CA SER A 162 12.72 -30.08 62.08
C SER A 162 12.84 -28.96 63.11
N GLY A 163 11.86 -28.07 63.22
CA GLY A 163 11.77 -27.00 64.19
C GLY A 163 11.50 -27.54 65.60
N THR A 164 10.69 -28.59 65.76
CA THR A 164 10.57 -29.30 67.04
C THR A 164 11.86 -30.05 67.40
N ALA A 165 12.58 -30.60 66.41
CA ALA A 165 13.90 -31.20 66.62
C ALA A 165 14.99 -30.17 66.94
N ALA A 166 14.96 -29.00 66.29
CA ALA A 166 15.86 -27.88 66.50
C ALA A 166 15.50 -27.11 67.77
N LEU A 167 14.23 -27.06 68.19
CA LEU A 167 13.82 -26.54 69.48
C LEU A 167 14.27 -27.48 70.59
N ALA A 168 14.28 -28.80 70.40
CA ALA A 168 14.92 -29.73 71.34
C ALA A 168 16.44 -29.50 71.44
N GLN A 169 17.13 -29.22 70.33
CA GLN A 169 18.55 -28.88 70.34
C GLN A 169 18.84 -27.46 70.87
N LEU A 170 17.96 -26.49 70.62
CA LEU A 170 18.06 -25.12 71.10
C LEU A 170 17.69 -25.02 72.57
N VAL A 171 16.74 -25.82 73.06
CA VAL A 171 16.44 -25.97 74.49
C VAL A 171 17.60 -26.68 75.19
N ASN A 172 18.22 -27.70 74.59
CA ASN A 172 19.44 -28.28 75.15
C ASN A 172 20.62 -27.31 75.12
N ALA A 173 20.82 -26.55 74.04
CA ALA A 173 21.86 -25.54 73.93
C ALA A 173 21.60 -24.34 74.85
N ALA A 174 20.35 -23.91 75.03
CA ALA A 174 19.95 -22.85 75.94
C ALA A 174 20.01 -23.29 77.41
N ASN A 175 19.67 -24.54 77.74
CA ASN A 175 19.86 -25.10 79.08
C ASN A 175 21.36 -25.27 79.39
N THR A 176 22.17 -25.69 78.42
CA THR A 176 23.63 -25.81 78.55
C THR A 176 24.30 -24.43 78.64
N ALA A 177 23.84 -23.45 77.86
CA ALA A 177 24.31 -22.08 77.93
C ALA A 177 23.85 -21.37 79.21
N SER A 178 22.62 -21.60 79.68
CA SER A 178 22.11 -21.08 80.97
C SER A 178 22.82 -21.71 82.17
N ALA A 179 23.20 -22.99 82.10
CA ALA A 179 24.01 -23.64 83.14
C ALA A 179 25.46 -23.10 83.18
N ASN A 180 25.92 -22.44 82.12
CA ASN A 180 27.28 -21.90 81.97
C ASN A 180 27.32 -20.36 81.77
N GLY A 181 26.18 -19.65 81.86
CA GLY A 181 26.08 -18.19 81.78
C GLY A 181 26.07 -17.50 80.40
N GLY A 182 25.73 -18.17 79.28
CA GLY A 182 25.78 -17.60 77.90
C GLY A 182 24.45 -17.51 77.12
N SER A 183 24.43 -16.73 76.01
CA SER A 183 23.28 -16.47 75.09
C SER A 183 23.72 -16.42 73.60
N ILE A 184 22.81 -16.69 72.63
CA ILE A 184 23.08 -16.79 71.17
C ILE A 184 22.25 -15.77 70.35
N ILE A 185 22.84 -15.09 69.35
CA ILE A 185 22.19 -14.06 68.47
C ILE A 185 22.52 -14.29 66.97
N GLY A 186 21.53 -14.10 66.07
CA GLY A 186 21.65 -14.03 64.60
C GLY A 186 21.39 -12.63 64.02
N SER A 187 21.95 -12.33 62.84
CA SER A 187 22.11 -10.98 62.23
C SER A 187 20.83 -10.30 61.69
N THR A 188 20.70 -8.97 61.87
CA THR A 188 19.78 -8.08 61.12
C THR A 188 20.49 -6.76 60.79
N ALA A 189 20.10 -6.13 59.69
CA ALA A 189 20.48 -4.77 59.34
C ALA A 189 20.00 -3.75 60.39
N GLY A 190 20.89 -3.29 61.30
CA GLY A 190 20.96 -1.86 61.65
C GLY A 190 22.20 -1.06 62.22
N GLY A 191 22.80 -0.04 61.57
CA GLY A 191 23.75 0.93 62.21
C GLY A 191 24.34 2.17 61.44
N ALA A 192 24.29 3.38 62.04
CA ALA A 192 24.91 4.65 61.59
C ALA A 192 26.47 4.65 61.64
N ALA A 193 27.16 5.78 61.92
CA ALA A 193 28.62 6.01 61.80
C ALA A 193 29.59 5.72 62.99
N GLY A 194 30.73 5.04 62.71
CA GLY A 194 31.90 5.06 63.61
C GLY A 194 32.60 3.74 63.96
N GLY A 195 32.71 2.79 63.04
CA GLY A 195 33.52 1.57 63.18
C GLY A 195 33.14 0.57 62.09
N GLY A 196 33.98 -0.43 61.79
CA GLY A 196 33.75 -1.44 60.74
C GLY A 196 32.34 -2.07 60.68
N LEU A 197 32.04 -2.58 59.49
CA LEU A 197 30.74 -3.06 58.99
C LEU A 197 29.75 -3.71 59.99
N THR A 198 28.57 -3.09 60.16
CA THR A 198 27.26 -3.74 60.43
C THR A 198 26.17 -2.94 59.68
N THR A 199 25.22 -3.62 59.02
CA THR A 199 24.09 -3.04 58.23
C THR A 199 23.09 -2.24 59.11
N GLN A 200 22.26 -1.26 58.57
CA GLN A 200 21.26 -0.10 58.91
C GLN A 200 19.85 -0.13 59.65
N GLY A 201 19.61 0.58 60.79
CA GLY A 201 18.33 0.61 61.55
C GLY A 201 18.28 1.58 62.76
N ASN A 202 17.76 2.79 62.57
CA ASN A 202 17.53 3.82 63.61
C ASN A 202 16.23 3.57 64.41
N ALA A 203 16.24 3.87 65.72
CA ALA A 203 15.05 4.16 66.52
C ALA A 203 15.20 5.54 67.19
N PHE A 204 14.10 6.29 67.27
CA PHE A 204 13.96 7.74 67.46
C PHE A 204 14.65 8.47 68.66
N ASN A 205 15.58 7.87 69.43
CA ASN A 205 16.26 8.59 70.53
C ASN A 205 17.50 7.89 71.14
N SER A 206 18.61 7.67 70.41
CA SER A 206 19.95 7.48 71.06
C SER A 206 21.14 7.41 70.08
N THR A 207 22.32 7.82 70.54
CA THR A 207 23.48 8.24 69.72
C THR A 207 24.70 7.31 69.76
N ALA A 208 24.55 5.99 69.97
CA ALA A 208 25.71 5.07 70.00
C ALA A 208 25.46 3.72 69.30
N MET A 209 26.47 3.25 68.57
CA MET A 209 26.47 2.07 67.70
C MET A 209 27.68 1.16 67.96
N GLN A 210 27.61 -0.13 67.56
CA GLN A 210 28.75 -1.06 67.62
C GLN A 210 28.93 -1.93 66.36
N THR A 211 30.22 -2.16 66.05
CA THR A 211 30.82 -2.89 64.91
C THR A 211 30.99 -4.38 65.15
N VAL A 212 30.80 -5.20 64.11
CA VAL A 212 31.28 -6.60 64.03
C VAL A 212 32.23 -6.72 62.84
N ALA A 213 33.54 -6.75 63.10
CA ALA A 213 34.58 -6.85 62.08
C ALA A 213 34.56 -8.23 61.36
N SER A 214 34.59 -8.21 60.03
CA SER A 214 34.91 -9.38 59.20
C SER A 214 36.43 -9.42 58.95
N PRO A 215 37.08 -10.59 58.78
CA PRO A 215 38.55 -10.74 58.76
C PRO A 215 39.31 -10.10 57.58
N SER A 216 38.65 -9.31 56.72
CA SER A 216 39.29 -8.52 55.66
C SER A 216 38.64 -7.13 55.59
N ASP A 217 39.41 -6.08 55.94
CA ASP A 217 38.99 -4.67 56.11
C ASP A 217 38.50 -3.94 54.84
N CYS A 218 38.00 -4.66 53.84
CA CYS A 218 37.68 -4.13 52.53
C CYS A 218 36.23 -3.63 52.37
N THR A 219 35.29 -3.95 53.26
CA THR A 219 33.90 -3.52 53.08
C THR A 219 33.70 -2.14 53.72
N VAL A 220 33.11 -1.19 52.98
CA VAL A 220 32.93 0.21 53.41
C VAL A 220 31.46 0.60 53.29
N ALA A 221 30.86 1.08 54.38
CA ALA A 221 29.60 1.80 54.39
C ALA A 221 29.85 3.15 55.07
N ASN A 222 29.99 4.21 54.28
CA ASN A 222 30.44 5.52 54.74
C ASN A 222 29.45 6.60 54.31
N GLY A 223 28.53 6.98 55.20
CA GLY A 223 27.46 7.95 54.96
C GLY A 223 26.19 7.59 55.74
N ALA A 224 25.31 8.56 55.97
CA ALA A 224 23.99 8.29 56.52
C ALA A 224 23.18 7.47 55.52
N ASP A 225 22.36 6.52 56.00
CA ASP A 225 21.51 5.66 55.17
C ASP A 225 22.26 4.89 54.07
N THR A 226 23.52 4.52 54.33
CA THR A 226 24.32 3.72 53.40
C THR A 226 24.11 2.22 53.63
N THR A 227 24.05 1.47 52.54
CA THR A 227 23.98 0.01 52.55
C THR A 227 25.18 -0.54 51.81
N ALA A 228 26.04 -1.33 52.47
CA ALA A 228 27.10 -2.09 51.80
C ALA A 228 27.01 -3.57 52.20
N THR A 229 26.66 -4.42 51.25
CA THR A 229 26.44 -5.85 51.49
C THR A 229 27.18 -6.68 50.46
N GLY A 230 28.03 -7.60 50.92
CA GLY A 230 28.89 -8.43 50.08
C GLY A 230 30.37 -8.24 50.40
N LEU A 231 31.19 -9.22 50.04
CA LEU A 231 32.63 -9.18 50.30
C LEU A 231 33.26 -7.97 49.59
N CYS A 232 33.86 -7.06 50.34
CA CYS A 232 34.47 -5.84 49.81
C CYS A 232 33.50 -4.91 49.05
N ALA A 233 32.20 -4.95 49.39
CA ALA A 233 31.25 -3.95 48.91
C ALA A 233 31.55 -2.57 49.53
N SER A 234 31.35 -1.50 48.78
CA SER A 234 31.76 -0.16 49.18
C SER A 234 30.67 0.85 48.82
N ALA A 235 29.86 1.27 49.79
CA ALA A 235 29.03 2.47 49.70
C ALA A 235 29.80 3.63 50.33
N GLY A 236 30.32 4.55 49.52
CA GLY A 236 31.37 5.50 49.88
C GLY A 236 32.77 4.89 49.79
N THR A 237 33.79 5.70 50.09
CA THR A 237 35.19 5.26 50.13
C THR A 237 35.87 5.70 51.42
N ARG A 238 36.95 5.01 51.79
CA ARG A 238 37.85 5.39 52.88
C ARG A 238 39.28 5.35 52.36
N ALA A 239 40.04 6.44 52.52
CA ALA A 239 41.42 6.51 52.07
C ALA A 239 42.23 5.32 52.58
N GLY A 240 42.96 4.64 51.68
CA GLY A 240 43.76 3.46 52.00
C GLY A 240 43.01 2.12 51.98
N VAL A 241 41.67 2.09 51.89
CA VAL A 241 40.86 0.87 51.74
C VAL A 241 40.54 0.63 50.28
N ASN A 242 40.66 -0.61 49.79
CA ASN A 242 40.40 -1.00 48.39
C ASN A 242 41.09 -0.12 47.34
N GLY A 243 42.25 0.46 47.66
CA GLY A 243 42.98 1.35 46.76
C GLY A 243 42.37 2.74 46.58
N ALA A 244 41.39 3.15 47.41
CA ALA A 244 40.83 4.49 47.36
C ALA A 244 41.84 5.55 47.81
N SER A 245 42.06 6.58 46.99
CA SER A 245 42.98 7.69 47.27
C SER A 245 42.41 8.76 48.21
N ALA A 246 41.08 8.79 48.40
CA ALA A 246 40.38 9.73 49.24
C ALA A 246 39.18 9.08 49.95
N THR A 247 38.76 9.68 51.06
CA THR A 247 37.57 9.29 51.82
C THR A 247 36.37 10.09 51.30
N THR A 248 35.34 9.38 50.82
CA THR A 248 34.08 9.98 50.34
C THR A 248 32.91 9.51 51.21
N VAL A 249 32.12 10.47 51.71
CA VAL A 249 30.89 10.23 52.48
C VAL A 249 29.71 10.23 51.52
N ALA A 250 29.14 9.05 51.29
CA ALA A 250 28.15 8.77 50.25
C ALA A 250 26.75 8.59 50.84
N THR A 251 26.18 9.63 51.47
CA THR A 251 24.84 9.55 52.07
C THR A 251 23.80 8.98 51.09
N GLY A 252 23.02 8.00 51.52
CA GLY A 252 22.00 7.31 50.72
C GLY A 252 22.53 6.28 49.72
N ALA A 253 23.84 6.01 49.68
CA ALA A 253 24.41 5.09 48.71
C ALA A 253 24.15 3.61 49.05
N THR A 254 23.89 2.81 48.02
CA THR A 254 23.62 1.37 48.13
C THR A 254 24.60 0.57 47.27
N ALA A 255 25.44 -0.25 47.90
CA ALA A 255 26.34 -1.20 47.27
C ALA A 255 25.94 -2.64 47.67
N TYR A 256 25.41 -3.41 46.72
CA TYR A 256 24.98 -4.79 46.92
C TYR A 256 25.72 -5.73 45.97
N GLY A 257 26.59 -6.59 46.49
CA GLY A 257 27.37 -7.55 45.72
C GLY A 257 28.86 -7.47 46.07
N SER A 258 29.57 -8.58 45.92
CA SER A 258 31.01 -8.62 46.16
C SER A 258 31.72 -7.60 45.26
N GLN A 259 32.65 -6.81 45.83
CA GLN A 259 33.40 -5.75 45.14
C GLN A 259 32.53 -4.67 44.46
N SER A 260 31.25 -4.53 44.84
CA SER A 260 30.42 -3.43 44.35
C SER A 260 30.88 -2.10 44.94
N LEU A 261 30.79 -1.00 44.18
CA LEU A 261 31.21 0.33 44.57
C LEU A 261 30.14 1.36 44.21
N ALA A 262 29.49 1.96 45.21
CA ALA A 262 28.59 3.09 45.11
C ALA A 262 29.29 4.29 45.79
N GLN A 263 30.04 5.11 45.05
CA GLN A 263 31.10 5.97 45.60
C GLN A 263 30.60 7.29 46.21
N ASP A 264 29.56 7.92 45.64
CA ASP A 264 29.09 9.26 46.04
C ASP A 264 27.63 9.22 46.52
N LYS A 265 27.07 10.36 46.93
CA LYS A 265 25.71 10.46 47.47
C LYS A 265 24.68 9.87 46.51
N ASN A 266 23.66 9.22 47.07
CA ASN A 266 22.53 8.65 46.33
C ASN A 266 22.92 7.67 45.20
N THR A 267 24.14 7.13 45.21
CA THR A 267 24.57 6.16 44.21
C THR A 267 24.01 4.76 44.49
N THR A 268 23.75 3.98 43.45
CA THR A 268 23.31 2.59 43.58
C THR A 268 24.19 1.68 42.73
N ALA A 269 24.87 0.72 43.34
CA ALA A 269 25.68 -0.30 42.69
C ALA A 269 25.21 -1.69 43.12
N ILE A 270 24.55 -2.44 42.22
CA ILE A 270 24.00 -3.77 42.51
C ILE A 270 24.58 -4.79 41.52
N GLY A 271 25.40 -5.72 42.01
CA GLY A 271 26.04 -6.78 41.24
C GLY A 271 27.51 -6.97 41.61
N PHE A 272 28.06 -8.15 41.30
CA PHE A 272 29.48 -8.41 41.49
C PHE A 272 30.30 -7.41 40.64
N ARG A 273 31.15 -6.61 41.28
CA ARG A 273 31.97 -5.55 40.66
C ARG A 273 31.16 -4.44 39.95
N ALA A 274 29.89 -4.22 40.31
CA ALA A 274 29.15 -3.06 39.84
C ALA A 274 29.78 -1.77 40.39
N THR A 275 29.84 -0.69 39.60
CA THR A 275 30.48 0.58 39.99
C THR A 275 29.63 1.77 39.57
N ALA A 276 29.17 2.57 40.53
CA ALA A 276 28.51 3.85 40.35
C ALA A 276 29.32 4.95 41.06
N THR A 277 29.86 5.90 40.30
CA THR A 277 30.92 6.80 40.81
C THR A 277 30.42 8.17 41.26
N TYR A 278 29.51 8.80 40.52
CA TYR A 278 29.09 10.20 40.74
C TYR A 278 27.70 10.27 41.37
N GLU A 279 27.39 11.40 42.02
CA GLU A 279 26.12 11.62 42.71
C GLU A 279 24.91 11.18 41.85
N GLY A 280 24.03 10.37 42.44
CA GLY A 280 22.82 9.87 41.76
C GLY A 280 23.05 8.80 40.67
N SER A 281 24.28 8.36 40.43
CA SER A 281 24.56 7.33 39.42
C SER A 281 24.07 5.95 39.82
N VAL A 282 23.65 5.15 38.83
CA VAL A 282 23.07 3.81 39.04
C VAL A 282 23.80 2.78 38.18
N ALA A 283 24.37 1.74 38.79
CA ALA A 283 25.01 0.62 38.14
C ALA A 283 24.37 -0.70 38.60
N ILE A 284 23.68 -1.41 37.72
CA ILE A 284 22.98 -2.67 38.06
C ILE A 284 23.41 -3.77 37.08
N GLY A 285 24.10 -4.78 37.58
CA GLY A 285 24.59 -5.92 36.81
C GLY A 285 26.04 -6.29 37.16
N PHE A 286 26.45 -7.51 36.78
CA PHE A 286 27.86 -7.92 36.87
C PHE A 286 28.75 -6.97 36.07
N GLN A 287 29.72 -6.33 36.71
CA GLN A 287 30.62 -5.34 36.09
C GLN A 287 29.90 -4.16 35.39
N ALA A 288 28.67 -3.81 35.79
CA ALA A 288 28.02 -2.60 35.31
C ALA A 288 28.79 -1.36 35.80
N ARG A 289 29.01 -0.37 34.93
CA ARG A 289 29.84 0.81 35.22
C ARG A 289 29.11 2.09 34.83
N ALA A 290 28.62 2.82 35.81
CA ALA A 290 28.09 4.18 35.68
C ALA A 290 29.12 5.16 36.26
N ILE A 291 29.99 5.69 35.40
CA ILE A 291 31.24 6.36 35.79
C ILE A 291 31.32 7.80 35.30
N ALA A 292 30.18 8.45 35.10
CA ALA A 292 30.05 9.86 34.74
C ALA A 292 28.89 10.51 35.50
N ASP A 293 28.80 11.84 35.45
CA ASP A 293 27.93 12.64 36.32
C ASP A 293 26.65 13.13 35.61
N PRO A 294 25.46 12.76 36.10
CA PRO A 294 25.10 11.43 36.57
C PRO A 294 25.00 10.43 35.40
N ALA A 295 25.15 9.13 35.66
CA ALA A 295 25.04 8.10 34.65
C ALA A 295 24.25 6.88 35.13
N THR A 296 23.57 6.19 34.21
CA THR A 296 22.83 4.95 34.50
C THR A 296 23.34 3.81 33.61
N ALA A 297 23.83 2.74 34.20
CA ALA A 297 24.31 1.54 33.53
C ALA A 297 23.57 0.31 34.06
N VAL A 298 22.73 -0.31 33.25
CA VAL A 298 21.93 -1.47 33.63
C VAL A 298 22.18 -2.61 32.65
N GLY A 299 22.83 -3.67 33.12
CA GLY A 299 23.20 -4.83 32.32
C GLY A 299 24.58 -5.37 32.69
N SER A 300 24.82 -6.64 32.37
CA SER A 300 26.15 -7.23 32.53
C SER A 300 27.16 -6.50 31.63
N ASN A 301 28.25 -5.98 32.20
CA ASN A 301 29.27 -5.19 31.51
C ASN A 301 28.76 -3.91 30.79
N SER A 302 27.58 -3.38 31.17
CA SER A 302 27.11 -2.10 30.61
C SER A 302 28.01 -0.95 31.07
N LEU A 303 28.30 0.00 30.18
CA LEU A 303 29.14 1.16 30.45
C LEU A 303 28.38 2.46 30.11
N ALA A 304 28.16 3.29 31.11
CA ALA A 304 27.69 4.67 30.95
C ALA A 304 28.81 5.60 31.42
N SER A 305 29.52 6.21 30.47
CA SER A 305 30.71 7.04 30.71
C SER A 305 30.61 8.46 30.16
N GLY A 306 29.50 8.80 29.49
CA GLY A 306 29.16 10.20 29.19
C GLY A 306 28.37 10.84 30.32
N ASN A 307 28.46 12.16 30.49
CA ASN A 307 27.62 12.88 31.45
C ASN A 307 26.15 12.78 31.04
N ASP A 308 25.22 12.67 31.99
CA ASP A 308 23.78 12.46 31.72
C ASP A 308 23.49 11.22 30.82
N SER A 309 24.37 10.21 30.80
CA SER A 309 24.24 9.06 29.87
C SER A 309 23.50 7.87 30.47
N VAL A 310 22.86 7.08 29.59
CA VAL A 310 22.12 5.87 29.98
C VAL A 310 22.52 4.70 29.07
N ALA A 311 23.09 3.65 29.65
CA ALA A 311 23.37 2.38 28.98
C ALA A 311 22.42 1.30 29.54
N LEU A 312 21.49 0.83 28.71
CA LEU A 312 20.49 -0.17 29.09
C LEU A 312 20.63 -1.42 28.22
N GLY A 313 21.25 -2.47 28.76
CA GLY A 313 21.48 -3.74 28.09
C GLY A 313 22.87 -4.30 28.42
N ALA A 314 23.03 -5.63 28.30
CA ALA A 314 24.34 -6.26 28.47
C ALA A 314 25.34 -5.71 27.42
N SER A 315 26.51 -5.26 27.86
CA SER A 315 27.53 -4.62 27.01
C SER A 315 27.02 -3.42 26.22
N ALA A 316 25.96 -2.73 26.68
CA ALA A 316 25.59 -1.43 26.11
C ALA A 316 26.61 -0.36 26.54
N GLU A 317 26.99 0.52 25.62
CA GLU A 317 28.01 1.55 25.83
C GLU A 317 27.46 2.93 25.47
N ALA A 318 27.19 3.76 26.48
CA ALA A 318 26.82 5.16 26.31
C ALA A 318 28.01 6.05 26.69
N THR A 319 28.83 6.39 25.69
CA THR A 319 30.11 7.07 25.89
C THR A 319 30.04 8.58 25.67
N ALA A 320 29.02 9.07 24.96
CA ALA A 320 28.80 10.50 24.73
C ALA A 320 27.84 11.13 25.75
N ASN A 321 27.97 12.46 25.93
CA ASN A 321 27.12 13.22 26.86
C ASN A 321 25.65 13.24 26.41
N ARG A 322 24.71 13.06 27.34
CA ARG A 322 23.26 13.00 27.10
C ARG A 322 22.87 11.93 26.08
N ALA A 323 23.65 10.86 25.99
CA ALA A 323 23.43 9.78 25.06
C ALA A 323 22.78 8.57 25.75
N VAL A 324 21.91 7.86 25.02
CA VAL A 324 21.24 6.65 25.49
C VAL A 324 21.61 5.49 24.57
N ALA A 325 22.27 4.47 25.09
CA ALA A 325 22.48 3.19 24.41
C ALA A 325 21.40 2.20 24.84
N LEU A 326 20.48 1.87 23.93
CA LEU A 326 19.29 1.06 24.21
C LEU A 326 19.37 -0.32 23.57
N GLY A 327 19.55 -1.35 24.39
CA GLY A 327 19.65 -2.76 24.02
C GLY A 327 21.09 -3.28 24.15
N ALA A 328 21.23 -4.61 24.27
CA ALA A 328 22.55 -5.24 24.41
C ALA A 328 23.49 -4.89 23.25
N TYR A 329 24.77 -4.63 23.50
CA TYR A 329 25.78 -4.27 22.49
C TYR A 329 25.51 -2.96 21.71
N SER A 330 24.58 -2.12 22.17
CA SER A 330 24.35 -0.82 21.52
C SER A 330 25.43 0.16 21.92
N VAL A 331 25.81 1.03 20.98
CA VAL A 331 26.85 2.04 21.18
C VAL A 331 26.27 3.41 20.89
N ALA A 332 26.31 4.31 21.87
CA ALA A 332 25.88 5.70 21.76
C ALA A 332 27.08 6.62 21.98
N ASP A 333 27.78 6.92 20.88
CA ASP A 333 29.02 7.69 20.80
C ASP A 333 28.84 9.13 20.30
N GLN A 334 27.59 9.56 20.09
CA GLN A 334 27.22 10.91 19.68
C GLN A 334 26.38 11.60 20.76
N PRO A 335 26.65 12.88 21.08
CA PRO A 335 25.96 13.58 22.15
C PRO A 335 24.50 13.87 21.79
N ASN A 336 23.61 13.85 22.79
CA ASN A 336 22.16 14.09 22.63
C ASN A 336 21.47 13.11 21.65
N THR A 337 21.83 11.82 21.69
CA THR A 337 21.26 10.80 20.81
C THR A 337 20.72 9.60 21.58
N VAL A 338 19.79 8.87 20.96
CA VAL A 338 19.40 7.52 21.40
C VAL A 338 19.86 6.55 20.32
N SER A 339 20.86 5.73 20.65
CA SER A 339 21.31 4.64 19.79
C SER A 339 20.58 3.35 20.16
N VAL A 340 19.99 2.70 19.17
CA VAL A 340 19.31 1.40 19.32
C VAL A 340 20.13 0.23 18.78
N GLY A 341 21.42 0.44 18.52
CA GLY A 341 22.32 -0.55 17.91
C GLY A 341 23.75 -0.04 17.80
N SER A 342 24.46 -0.52 16.79
CA SER A 342 25.80 -0.08 16.42
C SER A 342 25.99 -0.25 14.91
N PRO A 343 27.03 0.34 14.29
CA PRO A 343 27.25 0.22 12.85
C PRO A 343 27.29 -1.25 12.38
N GLY A 344 26.44 -1.60 11.42
CA GLY A 344 26.29 -2.96 10.89
C GLY A 344 25.49 -3.91 11.80
N SER A 345 24.99 -3.43 12.93
CA SER A 345 24.12 -4.14 13.88
C SER A 345 22.91 -3.28 14.23
N GLU A 346 22.27 -2.71 13.22
CA GLU A 346 21.09 -1.87 13.37
C GLU A 346 19.86 -2.69 13.82
N ARG A 347 18.94 -2.03 14.52
CA ARG A 347 17.67 -2.63 14.93
C ARG A 347 16.50 -1.92 14.28
N ARG A 348 15.46 -2.70 13.95
CA ARG A 348 14.17 -2.15 13.56
C ARG A 348 13.42 -1.68 14.81
N ILE A 349 12.85 -0.49 14.73
CA ILE A 349 11.89 0.01 15.72
C ILE A 349 10.49 -0.35 15.21
N THR A 350 9.75 -1.15 15.97
CA THR A 350 8.41 -1.64 15.59
C THR A 350 7.32 -1.06 16.50
N ASN A 351 6.06 -1.20 16.09
CA ASN A 351 4.90 -0.67 16.82
C ASN A 351 4.89 0.87 16.98
N VAL A 352 5.39 1.59 15.97
CA VAL A 352 5.42 3.05 15.92
C VAL A 352 4.11 3.57 15.32
N ALA A 353 3.28 4.20 16.15
CA ALA A 353 2.08 4.91 15.69
C ALA A 353 2.46 6.08 14.75
N PRO A 354 1.55 6.53 13.86
CA PRO A 354 1.83 7.68 13.00
C PRO A 354 2.16 8.93 13.80
N GLY A 355 3.27 9.60 13.45
CA GLY A 355 3.66 10.87 14.07
C GLY A 355 2.69 11.99 13.73
N VAL A 356 2.49 12.92 14.66
CA VAL A 356 1.56 14.06 14.54
C VAL A 356 2.30 15.39 14.61
N ALA A 357 3.24 15.53 15.54
CA ALA A 357 4.07 16.72 15.69
C ALA A 357 5.30 16.70 14.77
N PRO A 358 5.93 17.86 14.48
CA PRO A 358 7.11 17.95 13.61
C PRO A 358 8.33 17.15 14.10
N THR A 359 8.41 16.85 15.39
CA THR A 359 9.51 16.10 16.03
C THR A 359 9.18 14.63 16.29
N ASP A 360 8.01 14.16 15.84
CA ASP A 360 7.63 12.76 16.00
C ASP A 360 8.33 11.87 14.97
N ALA A 361 8.58 10.61 15.33
CA ALA A 361 9.09 9.63 14.39
C ALA A 361 8.04 9.31 13.31
N VAL A 362 8.48 9.29 12.05
CA VAL A 362 7.64 8.89 10.90
C VAL A 362 7.67 7.38 10.75
N ASN A 363 6.50 6.76 10.61
CA ASN A 363 6.41 5.32 10.35
C ASN A 363 6.32 4.99 8.84
N VAL A 364 6.42 3.71 8.50
CA VAL A 364 6.45 3.25 7.09
C VAL A 364 5.14 3.55 6.35
N SER A 365 3.99 3.60 7.03
CA SER A 365 2.72 3.94 6.37
C SER A 365 2.68 5.40 5.92
N GLN A 366 3.12 6.34 6.76
CA GLN A 366 3.20 7.75 6.39
C GLN A 366 4.16 7.97 5.21
N LEU A 367 5.33 7.32 5.25
CA LEU A 367 6.29 7.38 4.13
C LEU A 367 5.73 6.74 2.85
N SER A 368 4.96 5.65 2.98
CA SER A 368 4.31 4.97 1.84
C SER A 368 3.23 5.83 1.21
N ASP A 369 2.50 6.62 2.00
CA ASP A 369 1.52 7.58 1.50
C ASP A 369 2.20 8.70 0.71
N VAL A 370 3.30 9.27 1.21
CA VAL A 370 4.13 10.25 0.47
C VAL A 370 4.64 9.64 -0.84
N ARG A 371 5.17 8.41 -0.80
CA ARG A 371 5.63 7.69 -2.00
C ARG A 371 4.50 7.50 -3.01
N ARG A 372 3.30 7.14 -2.55
CA ARG A 372 2.11 6.97 -3.41
C ARG A 372 1.76 8.29 -4.10
N ILE A 373 1.72 9.40 -3.37
CA ILE A 373 1.41 10.72 -3.93
C ILE A 373 2.46 11.10 -4.97
N ALA A 374 3.76 10.94 -4.65
CA ALA A 374 4.85 11.26 -5.57
C ALA A 374 4.78 10.44 -6.88
N TYR A 375 4.60 9.12 -6.79
CA TYR A 375 4.52 8.26 -7.98
C TYR A 375 3.25 8.52 -8.78
N SER A 376 2.13 8.81 -8.10
CA SER A 376 0.89 9.23 -8.75
C SER A 376 1.09 10.53 -9.55
N GLY A 377 1.78 11.52 -8.98
CA GLY A 377 2.11 12.78 -9.64
C GLY A 377 2.94 12.59 -10.92
N ILE A 378 3.93 11.70 -10.89
CA ILE A 378 4.74 11.38 -12.08
C ILE A 378 3.90 10.65 -13.13
N ALA A 379 3.10 9.65 -12.74
CA ALA A 379 2.22 8.94 -13.67
C ALA A 379 1.22 9.89 -14.34
N MET A 380 0.61 10.79 -13.57
CA MET A 380 -0.28 11.85 -14.07
C MET A 380 0.43 12.76 -15.09
N SER A 381 1.67 13.16 -14.79
CA SER A 381 2.48 13.97 -15.70
C SER A 381 2.79 13.25 -17.01
N MET A 382 3.11 11.95 -16.96
CA MET A 382 3.30 11.13 -18.17
C MET A 382 2.01 10.98 -18.97
N ALA A 383 0.88 10.78 -18.29
CA ALA A 383 -0.42 10.68 -18.95
C ALA A 383 -0.79 11.97 -19.70
N MET A 384 -0.48 13.13 -19.10
CA MET A 384 -0.62 14.44 -19.74
C MET A 384 0.32 14.62 -20.93
N ALA A 385 1.60 14.29 -20.77
CA ALA A 385 2.58 14.44 -21.84
C ALA A 385 2.32 13.49 -23.02
N GLY A 386 1.76 12.31 -22.75
CA GLY A 386 1.42 11.29 -23.73
C GLY A 386 0.08 11.50 -24.45
N THR A 387 -0.65 12.59 -24.20
CA THR A 387 -1.91 12.84 -24.92
C THR A 387 -1.62 13.11 -26.40
N TYR A 388 -2.09 12.23 -27.28
CA TYR A 388 -1.98 12.44 -28.72
C TYR A 388 -2.94 13.53 -29.17
N MET A 389 -2.43 14.58 -29.82
CA MET A 389 -3.23 15.63 -30.43
C MET A 389 -3.02 15.62 -31.95
N PRO A 390 -4.09 15.67 -32.75
CA PRO A 390 -3.96 15.85 -34.19
C PRO A 390 -3.38 17.24 -34.50
N ASN A 391 -2.78 17.37 -35.69
CA ASN A 391 -2.43 18.68 -36.22
C ASN A 391 -3.72 19.50 -36.37
N MET A 392 -3.69 20.74 -35.89
CA MET A 392 -4.86 21.64 -35.88
C MET A 392 -4.71 22.75 -36.92
N GLU A 393 -5.80 23.06 -37.60
CA GLU A 393 -5.97 24.22 -38.46
C GLU A 393 -6.56 25.41 -37.68
N SER A 394 -6.57 26.58 -38.33
CA SER A 394 -6.98 27.84 -37.71
C SER A 394 -8.44 27.79 -37.23
N GLY A 395 -8.67 28.11 -35.96
CA GLY A 395 -10.00 28.06 -35.35
C GLY A 395 -10.40 26.68 -34.78
N GLU A 396 -9.58 25.64 -34.98
CA GLU A 396 -9.90 24.29 -34.50
C GLU A 396 -9.66 24.08 -33.01
N LYS A 397 -10.36 23.08 -32.47
CA LYS A 397 -10.26 22.62 -31.09
C LYS A 397 -9.98 21.12 -31.08
N ALA A 398 -9.05 20.68 -30.24
CA ALA A 398 -8.68 19.28 -30.11
C ALA A 398 -8.79 18.81 -28.66
N LEU A 399 -9.10 17.52 -28.53
CA LEU A 399 -9.07 16.77 -27.28
C LEU A 399 -8.08 15.62 -27.46
N GLY A 400 -7.09 15.54 -26.57
CA GLY A 400 -6.14 14.44 -26.50
C GLY A 400 -6.35 13.64 -25.22
N ILE A 401 -6.28 12.32 -25.32
CA ILE A 401 -6.34 11.40 -24.18
C ILE A 401 -5.03 10.62 -24.12
N GLY A 402 -4.51 10.41 -22.92
CA GLY A 402 -3.23 9.79 -22.68
C GLY A 402 -3.26 8.99 -21.40
N VAL A 403 -2.45 7.93 -21.36
CA VAL A 403 -2.29 7.08 -20.18
C VAL A 403 -0.83 7.10 -19.76
N GLY A 404 -0.60 7.17 -18.45
CA GLY A 404 0.73 7.18 -17.87
C GLY A 404 0.87 6.07 -16.85
N ASN A 405 2.02 5.41 -16.83
CA ASN A 405 2.33 4.43 -15.79
C ASN A 405 3.72 4.70 -15.22
N TYR A 406 3.85 4.69 -13.89
CA TYR A 406 5.13 4.80 -13.24
C TYR A 406 5.19 3.92 -11.99
N LYS A 407 6.16 2.98 -11.97
CA LYS A 407 6.39 2.07 -10.84
C LYS A 407 5.11 1.38 -10.33
N GLY A 408 4.21 1.00 -11.25
CA GLY A 408 2.94 0.33 -10.94
C GLY A 408 1.75 1.27 -10.69
N TYR A 409 1.93 2.59 -10.69
CA TYR A 409 0.85 3.57 -10.55
C TYR A 409 0.40 4.04 -11.93
N GLY A 410 -0.87 3.79 -12.26
CA GLY A 410 -1.49 4.22 -13.52
C GLY A 410 -2.23 5.55 -13.36
N ALA A 411 -2.22 6.37 -14.41
CA ALA A 411 -2.96 7.61 -14.49
C ALA A 411 -3.59 7.78 -15.87
N LEU A 412 -4.72 8.49 -15.90
CA LEU A 412 -5.36 8.98 -17.12
C LEU A 412 -5.16 10.48 -17.22
N GLY A 413 -4.90 10.97 -18.43
CA GLY A 413 -4.80 12.38 -18.72
C GLY A 413 -5.67 12.75 -19.91
N ILE A 414 -6.34 13.90 -19.80
CA ILE A 414 -7.12 14.51 -20.87
C ILE A 414 -6.64 15.94 -21.06
N ASN A 415 -6.17 16.29 -22.25
CA ASN A 415 -5.78 17.65 -22.60
C ASN A 415 -6.74 18.20 -23.65
N PHE A 416 -7.16 19.45 -23.45
CA PHE A 416 -7.88 20.24 -24.44
C PHE A 416 -6.96 21.33 -24.98
N LYS A 417 -7.04 21.62 -26.28
CA LYS A 417 -6.34 22.73 -26.90
C LYS A 417 -7.23 23.41 -27.93
N ALA A 418 -7.16 24.73 -28.01
CA ALA A 418 -7.84 25.53 -29.02
C ALA A 418 -6.83 26.44 -29.73
N LEU A 419 -6.89 26.49 -31.06
CA LEU A 419 -6.14 27.42 -31.89
C LEU A 419 -7.10 28.55 -32.31
N ASN A 420 -6.71 29.80 -32.11
CA ASN A 420 -7.52 30.94 -32.56
C ASN A 420 -7.57 31.03 -34.09
N ASN A 421 -8.57 31.74 -34.62
CA ASN A 421 -8.83 31.91 -36.05
C ASN A 421 -7.69 32.60 -36.84
N ASP A 422 -6.75 33.23 -36.14
CA ASP A 422 -5.55 33.82 -36.72
C ASP A 422 -4.41 32.81 -36.93
N GLY A 423 -4.54 31.58 -36.41
CA GLY A 423 -3.53 30.53 -36.46
C GLY A 423 -2.25 30.86 -35.71
N LYS A 424 -2.23 31.98 -34.97
CA LYS A 424 -1.03 32.51 -34.30
C LYS A 424 -1.04 32.29 -32.81
N SER A 425 -2.21 32.21 -32.18
CA SER A 425 -2.33 32.02 -30.74
C SER A 425 -3.10 30.75 -30.42
N ALA A 426 -2.61 29.97 -29.46
CA ALA A 426 -3.29 28.78 -28.96
C ALA A 426 -3.29 28.77 -27.44
N TRP A 427 -4.31 28.16 -26.85
CA TRP A 427 -4.39 27.92 -25.42
C TRP A 427 -4.92 26.51 -25.16
N GLY A 428 -4.65 25.98 -23.98
CA GLY A 428 -5.08 24.65 -23.60
C GLY A 428 -5.03 24.44 -22.11
N PHE A 429 -5.67 23.37 -21.67
CA PHE A 429 -5.65 22.93 -20.29
C PHE A 429 -5.69 21.40 -20.24
N GLY A 430 -5.13 20.86 -19.16
CA GLY A 430 -5.04 19.43 -18.93
C GLY A 430 -5.61 19.05 -17.58
N LEU A 431 -6.31 17.93 -17.53
CA LEU A 431 -6.75 17.28 -16.31
C LEU A 431 -6.22 15.84 -16.27
N SER A 432 -5.50 15.50 -15.21
CA SER A 432 -5.02 14.13 -14.96
C SER A 432 -5.49 13.61 -13.62
N THR A 433 -5.63 12.28 -13.53
CA THR A 433 -5.98 11.62 -12.27
C THR A 433 -5.46 10.20 -12.21
N THR A 434 -5.18 9.74 -10.99
CA THR A 434 -4.99 8.31 -10.67
C THR A 434 -6.24 7.68 -10.05
N GLY A 435 -7.36 8.41 -9.99
CA GLY A 435 -8.59 8.05 -9.29
C GLY A 435 -8.64 8.49 -7.82
N ARG A 436 -7.49 8.80 -7.21
CA ARG A 436 -7.41 9.35 -5.83
C ARG A 436 -6.86 10.78 -5.84
N GLU A 437 -5.78 11.00 -6.59
CA GLU A 437 -5.18 12.32 -6.77
C GLU A 437 -5.58 12.93 -8.12
N TRP A 438 -5.58 14.26 -8.20
CA TRP A 438 -5.91 15.00 -9.41
C TRP A 438 -4.88 16.10 -9.65
N GLY A 439 -4.54 16.31 -10.92
CA GLY A 439 -3.63 17.35 -11.38
C GLY A 439 -4.24 18.16 -12.50
N LEU A 440 -4.04 19.48 -12.45
CA LEU A 440 -4.51 20.44 -13.45
C LEU A 440 -3.32 21.19 -14.04
N ASN A 441 -3.35 21.44 -15.35
CA ASN A 441 -2.43 22.37 -15.99
C ASN A 441 -3.18 23.32 -16.93
N PHE A 442 -2.57 24.47 -17.20
CA PHE A 442 -3.00 25.41 -18.22
C PHE A 442 -1.77 25.92 -18.98
N GLY A 443 -1.92 26.16 -20.27
CA GLY A 443 -0.85 26.71 -21.11
C GLY A 443 -1.40 27.58 -22.23
N ALA A 444 -0.61 28.57 -22.63
CA ALA A 444 -0.87 29.39 -23.81
C ALA A 444 0.41 29.52 -24.63
N SER A 445 0.27 29.66 -25.94
CA SER A 445 1.38 29.79 -26.88
C SER A 445 1.05 30.80 -27.96
N TRP A 446 2.06 31.56 -28.41
CA TRP A 446 1.92 32.57 -29.46
C TRP A 446 3.05 32.42 -30.48
N LYS A 447 2.73 32.52 -31.77
CA LYS A 447 3.65 32.46 -32.90
C LYS A 447 3.74 33.82 -33.59
N TRP A 448 4.94 34.37 -33.72
CA TRP A 448 5.25 35.56 -34.50
C TRP A 448 6.25 35.23 -35.62
N ARG A 449 6.41 36.13 -36.59
CA ARG A 449 7.39 36.03 -37.68
C ARG A 449 8.57 36.92 -37.42
#